data_AF-A0A1B9PRK3-F1
#
_entry.id   AF-A0A1B9PRK3-F1
#
_cell.length_a   1.000
_cell.length_b   1.000
_cell.length_c   1.000
_cell.angle_alpha   90.00
_cell.angle_beta   90.00
_cell.angle_gamma   90.00
#
_symmetry.space_group_name_H-M   'P 1'
#
loop_
_entity.id
_entity.type
_entity.pdbx_description
1 polymer ?
#
loop_
_entity_poly.entity_id
_entity_poly.type
_entity_poly.pdbx_seq_one_letter_code
_entity_poly.pdbx_strand_id
1 'polypeptide(L)'
;MNPIDKITDPTFTNSAKGLMTLFCIGLGHTIIGVELTEAKIAIPWFPTINFLNPQNLVYLYWGLVWYSMYRYVLENALQFREYWFYALASSLRVGQIGESFVRKSIYINDDFYDVKTILGINESEVKGNSIDINIYEYDEDIRDLSCSFKFQFTTDFKFKSIECTENPSYQIETTVLYSEILRSNWGLNAKTNNYSEPCYRTTKINTATYRHELRWLKINHYVRDLLTNRKLFDLTLPLLFNLILFAVWVINLSIEKL
;
A
#
# COMPACT_ATOMS: atom_id res chain seq x y z
N MET A 1 -4.70 3.47 -38.61
CA MET A 1 -4.80 2.79 -37.29
C MET A 1 -5.88 3.47 -36.50
N ASN A 2 -6.84 2.72 -35.94
CA ASN A 2 -7.99 3.27 -35.22
C ASN A 2 -7.57 3.70 -33.80
N PRO A 3 -7.83 4.93 -33.34
CA PRO A 3 -7.42 5.39 -32.01
C PRO A 3 -8.08 4.62 -30.86
N ILE A 4 -9.23 3.98 -31.10
CA ILE A 4 -9.93 3.12 -30.13
C ILE A 4 -9.10 1.87 -29.82
N ASP A 5 -8.46 1.26 -30.83
CA ASP A 5 -7.66 0.03 -30.64
C ASP A 5 -6.49 0.26 -29.68
N LYS A 6 -5.90 1.46 -29.69
CA LYS A 6 -4.82 1.84 -28.75
C LYS A 6 -5.30 2.05 -27.32
N ILE A 7 -6.56 2.46 -27.11
CA ILE A 7 -7.09 2.74 -25.76
C ILE A 7 -7.55 1.43 -25.10
N THR A 8 -7.97 0.43 -25.88
CA THR A 8 -8.32 -0.91 -25.39
C THR A 8 -7.12 -1.87 -25.35
N ASP A 9 -5.98 -1.46 -25.91
CA ASP A 9 -4.76 -2.26 -25.93
C ASP A 9 -4.25 -2.51 -24.49
N PRO A 10 -4.10 -3.79 -24.08
CA PRO A 10 -3.50 -4.15 -22.79
C PRO A 10 -2.18 -3.43 -22.53
N THR A 11 -1.36 -3.23 -23.56
CA THR A 11 -0.04 -2.59 -23.44
C THR A 11 -0.12 -1.11 -23.10
N PHE A 12 -1.20 -0.43 -23.50
CA PHE A 12 -1.44 0.97 -23.16
C PHE A 12 -1.98 1.10 -21.73
N THR A 13 -3.06 0.39 -21.41
CA THR A 13 -3.75 0.50 -20.10
C THR A 13 -2.94 -0.05 -18.92
N ASN A 14 -2.00 -0.96 -19.18
CA ASN A 14 -1.14 -1.53 -18.14
C ASN A 14 0.15 -0.72 -17.90
N SER A 15 0.39 0.34 -18.68
CA SER A 15 1.67 1.07 -18.65
C SER A 15 1.56 2.45 -18.01
N ALA A 16 2.63 2.85 -17.32
CA ALA A 16 2.79 4.21 -16.80
C ALA A 16 2.71 5.27 -17.93
N LYS A 17 3.23 4.93 -19.12
CA LYS A 17 3.17 5.79 -20.31
C LYS A 17 1.74 6.04 -20.77
N GLY A 18 0.87 5.03 -20.73
CA GLY A 18 -0.54 5.17 -21.08
C GLY A 18 -1.27 6.12 -20.12
N LEU A 19 -1.09 5.92 -18.81
CA LEU A 19 -1.65 6.82 -17.79
C LEU A 19 -1.14 8.25 -17.90
N MET A 20 0.15 8.45 -18.19
CA MET A 20 0.72 9.78 -18.44
C MET A 20 0.16 10.43 -19.71
N THR A 21 -0.12 9.63 -20.75
CA THR A 21 -0.76 10.13 -21.97
C THR A 21 -2.17 10.62 -21.68
N LEU A 22 -2.95 9.83 -20.92
CA LEU A 22 -4.29 10.23 -20.48
C LEU A 22 -4.25 11.52 -19.65
N PHE A 23 -3.30 11.62 -18.71
CA PHE A 23 -3.07 12.82 -17.93
C PHE A 23 -2.78 14.04 -18.82
N CYS A 24 -1.88 13.94 -19.79
CA CYS A 24 -1.57 15.05 -20.70
C CYS A 24 -2.80 15.49 -21.52
N ILE A 25 -3.62 14.55 -22.01
CA ILE A 25 -4.86 14.85 -22.73
C ILE A 25 -5.83 15.63 -21.82
N GLY A 26 -6.06 15.14 -20.60
CA GLY A 26 -6.98 15.79 -19.67
C GLY A 26 -6.45 17.12 -19.14
N LEU A 27 -5.13 17.27 -18.98
CA LEU A 27 -4.51 18.53 -18.61
C LEU A 27 -4.75 19.60 -19.68
N GLY A 28 -4.61 19.24 -20.96
CA GLY A 28 -4.96 20.13 -22.07
C GLY A 28 -6.43 20.55 -22.01
N HIS A 29 -7.33 19.61 -21.78
CA HIS A 29 -8.77 19.91 -21.73
C HIS A 29 -9.16 20.75 -20.48
N THR A 30 -8.57 20.48 -19.31
CA THR A 30 -9.00 21.06 -18.03
C THR A 30 -8.31 22.39 -17.72
N ILE A 31 -7.05 22.58 -18.14
CA ILE A 31 -6.26 23.77 -17.82
C ILE A 31 -6.17 24.74 -19.00
N ILE A 32 -6.05 24.23 -20.23
CA ILE A 32 -5.85 25.10 -21.42
C ILE A 32 -7.19 25.62 -21.97
N GLY A 33 -8.33 25.07 -21.50
CA GLY A 33 -9.65 25.57 -21.89
C GLY A 33 -9.93 25.37 -23.37
N VAL A 34 -9.66 24.17 -23.88
CA VAL A 34 -10.01 23.84 -25.27
C VAL A 34 -11.54 23.72 -25.35
N GLU A 35 -12.20 24.82 -25.70
CA GLU A 35 -13.62 24.77 -26.08
C GLU A 35 -13.74 23.87 -27.31
N LEU A 36 -14.49 22.77 -27.17
CA LEU A 36 -14.87 21.89 -28.26
C LEU A 36 -15.87 22.64 -29.16
N THR A 37 -15.36 23.56 -29.98
CA THR A 37 -16.16 24.42 -30.88
C THR A 37 -16.89 23.61 -31.94
N GLU A 38 -16.37 22.44 -32.31
CA GLU A 38 -17.06 21.46 -33.17
C GLU A 38 -16.73 20.02 -32.74
N ALA A 39 -17.47 19.45 -31.78
CA ALA A 39 -17.39 18.03 -31.44
C ALA A 39 -18.05 17.18 -32.54
N LYS A 40 -17.39 17.05 -33.69
CA LYS A 40 -17.78 16.19 -34.80
C LYS A 40 -16.72 15.12 -35.01
N ILE A 41 -17.11 13.86 -34.86
CA ILE A 41 -16.29 12.75 -35.34
C ILE A 41 -16.68 12.52 -36.80
N ALA A 42 -15.82 12.97 -37.71
CA ALA A 42 -15.94 12.68 -39.14
C ALA A 42 -14.94 11.58 -39.50
N ILE A 43 -15.40 10.33 -39.49
CA ILE A 43 -14.65 9.20 -40.06
C ILE A 43 -15.08 9.09 -41.53
N PRO A 44 -14.15 9.09 -42.50
CA PRO A 44 -14.52 8.82 -43.89
C PRO A 44 -15.34 7.50 -43.93
N TRP A 45 -16.52 7.53 -44.55
CA TRP A 45 -17.49 6.41 -44.64
C TRP A 45 -18.39 6.15 -43.41
N PHE A 46 -18.30 6.96 -42.34
CA PHE A 46 -19.20 6.85 -41.18
C PHE A 46 -20.10 8.09 -41.07
N PRO A 47 -21.37 7.96 -40.64
CA PRO A 47 -22.22 9.11 -40.39
C PRO A 47 -21.59 10.04 -39.36
N THR A 48 -21.68 11.35 -39.61
CA THR A 48 -21.20 12.38 -38.68
C THR A 48 -21.96 12.29 -37.37
N ILE A 49 -21.27 11.86 -36.32
CA ILE A 49 -21.84 11.81 -34.98
C ILE A 49 -21.75 13.23 -34.41
N ASN A 50 -22.88 13.94 -34.39
CA ASN A 50 -23.01 15.20 -33.67
C ASN A 50 -23.28 14.87 -32.20
N PHE A 51 -22.36 15.25 -31.32
CA PHE A 51 -22.60 15.11 -29.88
C PHE A 51 -23.57 16.19 -29.42
N LEU A 52 -24.82 15.81 -29.16
CA LEU A 52 -25.87 16.67 -28.60
C LEU A 52 -25.45 17.32 -27.27
N ASN A 53 -24.64 16.61 -26.48
CA ASN A 53 -24.10 17.10 -25.20
C ASN A 53 -22.58 16.83 -25.16
N PRO A 54 -21.71 17.77 -25.56
CA PRO A 54 -20.26 17.58 -25.52
C PRO A 54 -19.72 17.31 -24.10
N GLN A 55 -20.45 17.72 -23.06
CA GLN A 55 -20.14 17.39 -21.66
C GLN A 55 -20.14 15.87 -21.39
N ASN A 56 -20.93 15.08 -22.13
CA ASN A 56 -20.95 13.62 -21.99
C ASN A 56 -19.64 12.94 -22.40
N LEU A 57 -18.87 13.58 -23.29
CA LEU A 57 -17.53 13.09 -23.67
C LEU A 57 -16.53 13.21 -22.52
N VAL A 58 -16.66 14.24 -21.68
CA VAL A 58 -15.79 14.45 -20.51
C VAL A 58 -16.05 13.37 -19.46
N TYR A 59 -17.32 13.04 -19.20
CA TYR A 59 -17.66 11.92 -18.30
C TYR A 59 -17.16 10.58 -18.84
N LEU A 60 -17.28 10.34 -20.15
CA LEU A 60 -16.75 9.14 -20.80
C LEU A 60 -15.22 9.05 -20.68
N TYR A 61 -14.51 10.17 -20.88
CA TYR A 61 -13.06 10.26 -20.66
C TYR A 61 -12.70 9.85 -19.24
N TRP A 62 -13.37 10.42 -18.22
CA TRP A 62 -13.10 10.07 -16.83
C TRP A 62 -13.39 8.60 -16.52
N GLY A 63 -14.44 8.02 -17.11
CA GLY A 63 -14.71 6.58 -17.04
C GLY A 63 -13.54 5.74 -17.56
N LEU A 64 -12.97 6.12 -18.70
CA LEU A 64 -11.80 5.44 -19.29
C LEU A 64 -10.52 5.64 -18.47
N VAL A 65 -10.33 6.82 -17.87
CA VAL A 65 -9.20 7.10 -16.97
C VAL A 65 -9.29 6.21 -15.73
N TRP A 66 -10.45 6.16 -15.07
CA TRP A 66 -10.67 5.30 -13.90
C TRP A 66 -10.47 3.81 -14.22
N TYR A 67 -10.98 3.35 -15.37
CA TYR A 67 -10.75 1.99 -15.84
C TYR A 67 -9.26 1.70 -16.04
N SER A 68 -8.54 2.60 -16.70
CA SER A 68 -7.10 2.45 -16.97
C SER A 68 -6.29 2.44 -15.67
N MET A 69 -6.60 3.33 -14.73
CA MET A 69 -5.96 3.36 -13.41
C MET A 69 -6.21 2.07 -12.63
N TYR A 70 -7.44 1.57 -12.62
CA TYR A 70 -7.77 0.30 -11.96
C TYR A 70 -6.98 -0.87 -12.54
N ARG A 71 -6.93 -0.97 -13.87
CA ARG A 71 -6.19 -2.04 -14.55
C ARG A 71 -4.68 -1.93 -14.32
N TYR A 72 -4.13 -0.72 -14.33
CA TYR A 72 -2.73 -0.46 -14.00
C TYR A 72 -2.37 -0.91 -12.58
N VAL A 73 -3.23 -0.63 -11.59
CA VAL A 73 -3.04 -1.05 -10.20
C VAL A 73 -3.12 -2.57 -10.06
N LEU A 74 -4.02 -3.22 -10.79
CA LEU A 74 -4.12 -4.69 -10.80
C LEU A 74 -2.87 -5.35 -11.38
N GLU A 75 -2.40 -4.86 -12.53
CA GLU A 75 -1.20 -5.37 -13.19
C GLU A 75 0.03 -5.22 -12.29
N ASN A 76 0.17 -4.05 -11.65
CA ASN A 76 1.32 -3.74 -10.82
C ASN A 76 1.09 -4.03 -9.32
N ALA A 77 0.08 -4.85 -9.00
CA ALA A 77 -0.34 -5.07 -7.62
C ALA A 77 0.77 -5.69 -6.75
N LEU A 78 1.64 -6.51 -7.35
CA LEU A 78 2.77 -7.10 -6.64
C LEU A 78 3.80 -6.04 -6.24
N GLN A 79 4.22 -5.16 -7.17
CA GLN A 79 5.18 -4.10 -6.84
C GLN A 79 4.59 -3.16 -5.78
N PHE A 80 3.32 -2.78 -5.88
CA PHE A 80 2.68 -1.95 -4.85
C PHE A 80 2.75 -2.61 -3.47
N ARG A 81 2.41 -3.92 -3.37
CA ARG A 81 2.46 -4.64 -2.09
C ARG A 81 3.88 -4.78 -1.55
N GLU A 82 4.85 -5.01 -2.41
CA GLU A 82 6.27 -5.07 -2.05
C GLU A 82 6.74 -3.74 -1.43
N TYR A 83 6.47 -2.61 -2.09
CA TYR A 83 6.80 -1.31 -1.53
C TYR A 83 6.04 -1.00 -0.24
N TRP A 84 4.79 -1.45 -0.13
CA TRP A 84 4.01 -1.33 1.11
C TRP A 84 4.61 -2.14 2.27
N PHE A 85 5.14 -3.32 1.96
CA PHE A 85 5.85 -4.16 2.92
C PHE A 85 7.13 -3.46 3.43
N TYR A 86 7.98 -2.97 2.52
CA TYR A 86 9.22 -2.28 2.90
C TYR A 86 8.97 -0.95 3.62
N ALA A 87 7.95 -0.19 3.20
CA ALA A 87 7.57 1.04 3.87
C ALA A 87 7.12 0.77 5.32
N LEU A 88 6.32 -0.27 5.53
CA LEU A 88 5.92 -0.67 6.88
C LEU A 88 7.13 -1.12 7.71
N ALA A 89 7.99 -2.00 7.17
CA ALA A 89 9.17 -2.48 7.87
C ALA A 89 10.11 -1.34 8.27
N SER A 90 10.37 -0.41 7.35
CA SER A 90 11.20 0.76 7.61
C SER A 90 10.58 1.67 8.67
N SER A 91 9.26 1.88 8.61
CA SER A 91 8.58 2.75 9.57
C SER A 91 8.66 2.26 11.02
N LEU A 92 8.79 0.95 11.23
CA LEU A 92 8.82 0.33 12.55
C LEU A 92 10.21 0.28 13.18
N ARG A 93 11.28 0.61 12.44
CA ARG A 93 12.66 0.61 12.97
C ARG A 93 12.86 1.66 14.06
N VAL A 94 13.81 1.38 14.96
CA VAL A 94 14.28 2.35 15.97
C VAL A 94 14.77 3.63 15.28
N GLY A 95 14.45 4.79 15.86
CA GLY A 95 14.72 6.11 15.32
C GLY A 95 13.76 6.57 14.21
N GLN A 96 12.73 5.78 13.90
CA GLN A 96 11.69 6.16 12.94
C GLN A 96 10.36 6.47 13.66
N ILE A 97 9.42 7.07 12.93
CA ILE A 97 8.12 7.53 13.48
C ILE A 97 7.31 6.38 14.10
N GLY A 98 7.51 5.14 13.67
CA GLY A 98 6.84 3.97 14.24
C GLY A 98 7.45 3.44 15.52
N GLU A 99 8.57 3.96 16.00
CA GLU A 99 9.18 3.52 17.26
C GLU A 99 8.23 3.72 18.44
N SER A 100 7.61 4.90 18.54
CA SER A 100 6.63 5.19 19.59
C SER A 100 5.44 4.23 19.54
N PHE A 101 5.01 3.84 18.33
CA PHE A 101 3.96 2.84 18.15
C PHE A 101 4.40 1.47 18.67
N VAL A 102 5.60 1.01 18.33
CA VAL A 102 6.15 -0.26 18.81
C VAL A 102 6.23 -0.23 20.34
N ARG A 103 6.76 0.84 20.93
CA ARG A 103 6.90 0.95 22.39
C ARG A 103 5.57 0.96 23.13
N LYS A 104 4.57 1.64 22.58
CA LYS A 104 3.24 1.72 23.20
C LYS A 104 2.40 0.45 23.00
N SER A 105 2.56 -0.20 21.85
CA SER A 105 1.58 -1.19 21.36
C SER A 105 2.12 -2.61 21.35
N ILE A 106 3.45 -2.79 21.33
CA ILE A 106 4.10 -4.10 21.20
C ILE A 106 5.00 -4.38 22.40
N TYR A 107 5.78 -3.40 22.83
CA TYR A 107 6.81 -3.61 23.84
C TYR A 107 6.96 -2.41 24.75
N ILE A 108 6.45 -2.51 25.98
CA ILE A 108 6.31 -1.35 26.89
C ILE A 108 7.66 -0.83 27.39
N ASN A 109 8.75 -1.58 27.23
CA ASN A 109 10.06 -1.19 27.74
C ASN A 109 10.86 -0.27 26.79
N ASP A 110 11.84 0.43 27.36
CA ASP A 110 12.77 1.31 26.64
C ASP A 110 13.95 0.56 25.99
N ASP A 111 14.04 -0.76 26.16
CA ASP A 111 15.13 -1.56 25.60
C ASP A 111 15.15 -1.53 24.06
N PHE A 112 16.30 -1.92 23.51
CA PHE A 112 16.53 -1.97 22.08
C PHE A 112 15.78 -3.16 21.45
N TYR A 113 15.04 -2.90 20.38
CA TYR A 113 14.46 -3.93 19.53
C TYR A 113 15.00 -3.80 18.10
N ASP A 114 15.05 -4.91 17.39
CA ASP A 114 15.49 -4.98 16.00
C ASP A 114 14.32 -5.31 15.07
N VAL A 115 14.31 -4.75 13.87
CA VAL A 115 13.30 -5.02 12.85
C VAL A 115 13.97 -5.66 11.64
N LYS A 116 13.74 -6.97 11.49
CA LYS A 116 14.29 -7.76 10.37
C LYS A 116 13.21 -8.06 9.35
N THR A 117 13.54 -7.90 8.07
CA THR A 117 12.71 -8.37 6.97
C THR A 117 13.24 -9.70 6.48
N ILE A 118 12.41 -10.74 6.52
CA ILE A 118 12.74 -12.06 5.99
C ILE A 118 11.99 -12.23 4.68
N LEU A 119 12.72 -12.54 3.61
CA LEU A 119 12.14 -12.84 2.30
C LEU A 119 12.23 -14.35 2.09
N GLY A 120 11.09 -14.99 1.81
CA GLY A 120 11.01 -16.43 1.56
C GLY A 120 11.51 -16.80 0.17
N ILE A 121 12.79 -16.52 -0.11
CA ILE A 121 13.43 -16.77 -1.41
C ILE A 121 14.00 -18.20 -1.48
N ASN A 122 14.26 -18.85 -0.34
CA ASN A 122 14.89 -20.17 -0.27
C ASN A 122 14.10 -21.18 0.59
N GLU A 123 14.22 -22.45 0.19
CA GLU A 123 13.54 -23.68 0.64
C GLU A 123 13.72 -24.07 2.13
N SER A 124 13.56 -23.14 3.06
CA SER A 124 13.57 -23.44 4.49
C SER A 124 12.22 -23.02 5.08
N GLU A 125 11.38 -24.02 5.41
CA GLU A 125 10.11 -24.10 6.19
C GLU A 125 9.16 -22.89 6.38
N VAL A 126 9.59 -21.66 6.17
CA VAL A 126 8.81 -20.42 6.17
C VAL A 126 8.33 -20.11 4.75
N LYS A 127 7.14 -20.61 4.40
CA LYS A 127 6.44 -20.23 3.16
C LYS A 127 5.93 -18.79 3.25
N GLY A 128 6.78 -17.79 3.03
CA GLY A 128 6.35 -16.40 2.88
C GLY A 128 7.38 -15.35 3.29
N ASN A 129 6.97 -14.08 3.18
CA ASN A 129 7.75 -12.92 3.61
C ASN A 129 7.30 -12.50 5.01
N SER A 130 8.20 -12.00 5.85
CA SER A 130 7.83 -11.49 7.18
C SER A 130 8.58 -10.23 7.61
N ILE A 131 7.95 -9.46 8.48
CA ILE A 131 8.55 -8.35 9.22
C ILE A 131 8.58 -8.79 10.68
N ASP A 132 9.78 -9.02 11.19
CA ASP A 132 10.01 -9.56 12.52
C ASP A 132 10.55 -8.45 13.42
N ILE A 133 9.78 -8.08 14.44
CA ILE A 133 10.19 -7.21 15.53
C ILE A 133 10.73 -8.11 16.63
N ASN A 134 12.06 -8.13 16.77
CA ASN A 134 12.78 -9.01 17.65
C ASN A 134 13.32 -8.24 18.84
N ILE A 135 12.99 -8.71 20.03
CA ILE A 135 13.51 -8.23 21.30
C ILE A 135 14.54 -9.25 21.76
N TYR A 136 15.64 -8.75 22.28
CA TYR A 136 16.74 -9.58 22.73
C TYR A 136 17.05 -9.26 24.18
N GLU A 137 17.34 -10.30 24.95
CA GLU A 137 17.95 -10.16 26.26
C GLU A 137 19.44 -10.46 26.17
N TYR A 138 20.19 -9.84 27.08
CA TYR A 138 21.63 -10.00 27.18
C TYR A 138 21.92 -10.80 28.44
N ASP A 139 22.48 -12.00 28.27
CA ASP A 139 23.03 -12.79 29.37
C ASP A 139 24.53 -12.97 29.10
N GLU A 140 25.36 -12.48 30.02
CA GLU A 140 26.84 -12.61 29.97
C GLU A 140 27.45 -12.40 28.56
N ASP A 141 27.10 -11.28 27.90
CA ASP A 141 27.52 -10.88 26.54
C ASP A 141 26.93 -11.67 25.35
N ILE A 142 26.07 -12.66 25.60
CA ILE A 142 25.34 -13.39 24.56
C ILE A 142 23.98 -12.72 24.34
N ARG A 143 23.69 -12.40 23.07
CA ARG A 143 22.41 -11.79 22.66
C ARG A 143 21.43 -12.87 22.26
N ASP A 144 20.49 -13.19 23.14
CA ASP A 144 19.49 -14.23 22.91
C ASP A 144 18.12 -13.64 22.56
N LEU A 145 17.44 -14.28 21.60
CA LEU A 145 16.11 -13.87 21.16
C LEU A 145 15.11 -14.26 22.24
N SER A 146 14.50 -13.25 22.84
CA SER A 146 13.58 -13.43 23.96
C SER A 146 12.12 -13.36 23.51
N CYS A 147 11.77 -12.38 22.66
CA CYS A 147 10.43 -12.26 22.10
C CYS A 147 10.48 -11.84 20.62
N SER A 148 9.59 -12.41 19.81
CA SER A 148 9.44 -12.07 18.40
C SER A 148 7.97 -11.78 18.07
N PHE A 149 7.74 -10.59 17.50
CA PHE A 149 6.45 -10.16 16.98
C PHE A 149 6.53 -10.04 15.46
N LYS A 150 5.85 -10.93 14.74
CA LYS A 150 6.00 -11.15 13.30
C LYS A 150 4.75 -10.77 12.54
N PHE A 151 4.88 -9.89 11.56
CA PHE A 151 3.89 -9.73 10.51
C PHE A 151 4.19 -10.69 9.37
N GLN A 152 3.32 -11.67 9.14
CA GLN A 152 3.47 -12.66 8.08
C GLN A 152 2.73 -12.24 6.82
N PHE A 153 3.39 -12.42 5.69
CA PHE A 153 2.89 -12.16 4.36
C PHE A 153 3.09 -13.38 3.45
N THR A 154 2.29 -13.48 2.40
CA THR A 154 2.52 -14.44 1.31
C THR A 154 3.76 -14.03 0.51
N THR A 155 4.20 -14.89 -0.41
CA THR A 155 5.24 -14.58 -1.41
C THR A 155 4.89 -13.32 -2.21
N ASP A 156 3.60 -13.13 -2.54
CA ASP A 156 3.10 -11.94 -3.26
C ASP A 156 2.86 -10.73 -2.34
N PHE A 157 3.48 -10.70 -1.16
CA PHE A 157 3.37 -9.62 -0.16
C PHE A 157 1.94 -9.32 0.32
N LYS A 158 0.99 -10.27 0.22
CA LYS A 158 -0.33 -10.13 0.84
C LYS A 158 -0.24 -10.46 2.32
N PHE A 159 -0.78 -9.59 3.17
CA PHE A 159 -0.84 -9.83 4.60
C PHE A 159 -1.63 -11.12 4.91
N LYS A 160 -1.08 -11.97 5.77
CA LYS A 160 -1.65 -13.27 6.17
C LYS A 160 -2.05 -13.27 7.63
N SER A 161 -1.13 -12.94 8.52
CA SER A 161 -1.37 -12.94 9.96
C SER A 161 -0.30 -12.20 10.72
N ILE A 162 -0.59 -11.90 11.98
CA ILE A 162 0.39 -11.51 12.99
C ILE A 162 0.58 -12.69 13.93
N GLU A 163 1.83 -12.96 14.27
CA GLU A 163 2.26 -14.03 15.16
C GLU A 163 3.21 -13.47 16.21
N CYS A 164 3.00 -13.84 17.47
CA CYS A 164 3.86 -13.46 18.57
C CYS A 164 4.29 -14.72 19.33
N THR A 165 5.60 -14.86 19.50
CA THR A 165 6.25 -16.00 20.15
C THR A 165 7.25 -15.47 21.16
N GLU A 166 7.28 -16.07 22.33
CA GLU A 166 8.24 -15.79 23.39
C GLU A 166 9.04 -17.07 23.67
N ASN A 167 10.33 -16.89 23.93
CA ASN A 167 11.22 -17.97 24.31
C ASN A 167 10.88 -18.40 25.76
N PRO A 168 10.55 -19.69 26.01
CA PRO A 168 10.16 -20.17 27.33
C PRO A 168 11.21 -19.95 28.43
N SER A 169 12.48 -19.77 28.04
CA SER A 169 13.59 -19.51 28.97
C SER A 169 13.56 -18.12 29.59
N TYR A 170 12.79 -17.18 28.99
CA TYR A 170 12.68 -15.80 29.43
C TYR A 170 11.21 -15.48 29.71
N GLN A 171 10.94 -14.67 30.74
CA GLN A 171 9.60 -14.14 31.03
C GLN A 171 9.66 -12.62 30.99
N ILE A 172 9.22 -12.04 29.88
CA ILE A 172 9.26 -10.59 29.67
C ILE A 172 7.89 -10.00 29.91
N GLU A 173 7.63 -9.59 31.15
CA GLU A 173 6.36 -8.97 31.59
C GLU A 173 5.99 -7.72 30.78
N THR A 174 6.95 -7.07 30.12
CA THR A 174 6.74 -5.85 29.31
C THR A 174 6.28 -6.11 27.88
N THR A 175 6.12 -7.37 27.45
CA THR A 175 5.64 -7.72 26.10
C THR A 175 4.12 -7.76 25.99
N VAL A 176 3.60 -7.73 24.75
CA VAL A 176 2.16 -7.88 24.45
C VAL A 176 1.53 -9.10 25.12
N LEU A 177 2.29 -10.17 25.35
CA LEU A 177 1.75 -11.45 25.79
C LEU A 177 1.21 -11.41 27.22
N TYR A 178 1.84 -10.62 28.09
CA TYR A 178 1.45 -10.48 29.50
C TYR A 178 0.46 -9.35 29.73
N SER A 179 0.42 -8.34 28.85
CA SER A 179 -0.60 -7.29 28.92
C SER A 179 -1.90 -7.73 28.26
N GLU A 180 -2.90 -8.08 29.06
CA GLU A 180 -4.23 -8.47 28.57
C GLU A 180 -4.85 -7.38 27.68
N ILE A 181 -4.63 -6.11 28.02
CA ILE A 181 -5.11 -4.96 27.26
C ILE A 181 -4.47 -4.93 25.86
N LEU A 182 -3.14 -5.06 25.77
CA LEU A 182 -2.44 -5.06 24.48
C LEU A 182 -2.83 -6.29 23.64
N ARG A 183 -2.86 -7.47 24.27
CA ARG A 183 -3.26 -8.73 23.63
C ARG A 183 -4.67 -8.64 23.03
N SER A 184 -5.62 -8.09 23.79
CA SER A 184 -7.01 -7.86 23.35
C SER A 184 -7.10 -6.84 22.22
N ASN A 185 -6.30 -5.77 22.27
CA ASN A 185 -6.26 -4.75 21.23
C ASN A 185 -5.74 -5.29 19.89
N TRP A 186 -4.74 -6.17 19.93
CA TRP A 186 -4.28 -6.89 18.76
C TRP A 186 -5.24 -8.00 18.34
N GLY A 187 -6.05 -8.54 19.26
CA GLY A 187 -6.92 -9.70 19.01
C GLY A 187 -6.13 -11.00 18.91
N LEU A 188 -5.03 -11.11 19.66
CA LEU A 188 -4.13 -12.26 19.67
C LEU A 188 -4.75 -13.42 20.44
N ASN A 189 -4.94 -14.55 19.76
CA ASN A 189 -5.48 -15.77 20.36
C ASN A 189 -4.37 -16.81 20.52
N ALA A 190 -4.34 -17.47 21.67
CA ALA A 190 -3.41 -18.58 21.92
C ALA A 190 -3.69 -19.73 20.94
N LYS A 191 -2.63 -20.22 20.31
CA LYS A 191 -2.58 -21.39 19.44
C LYS A 191 -1.30 -22.15 19.73
N THR A 192 -1.23 -23.40 19.32
CA THR A 192 0.02 -24.15 19.27
C THR A 192 0.64 -23.98 17.89
N ASN A 193 1.94 -23.69 17.83
CA ASN A 193 2.68 -23.69 16.56
C ASN A 193 2.88 -25.14 16.05
N ASN A 194 3.53 -25.30 14.90
CA ASN A 194 3.78 -26.62 14.31
C ASN A 194 4.70 -27.52 15.18
N TYR A 195 5.41 -26.94 16.15
CA TYR A 195 6.29 -27.60 17.10
C TYR A 195 5.63 -27.80 18.47
N SER A 196 4.31 -27.58 18.58
CA SER A 196 3.52 -27.68 19.82
C SER A 196 3.88 -26.64 20.89
N GLU A 197 4.60 -25.58 20.54
CA GLU A 197 4.92 -24.48 21.44
C GLU A 197 3.78 -23.44 21.46
N PRO A 198 3.58 -22.75 22.59
CA PRO A 198 2.56 -21.70 22.69
C PRO A 198 2.92 -20.53 21.77
N CYS A 199 1.98 -20.18 20.90
CA CYS A 199 2.09 -19.09 19.94
C CYS A 199 0.80 -18.28 19.95
N TYR A 200 0.91 -16.96 19.89
CA TYR A 200 -0.25 -16.09 19.83
C TYR A 200 -0.44 -15.56 18.42
N ARG A 201 -1.60 -15.83 17.82
CA ARG A 201 -1.83 -15.51 16.40
C ARG A 201 -3.15 -14.79 16.18
N THR A 202 -3.12 -13.84 15.26
CA THR A 202 -4.33 -13.20 14.73
C THR A 202 -4.23 -12.98 13.23
N THR A 203 -5.37 -13.04 12.53
CA THR A 203 -5.48 -12.65 11.11
C THR A 203 -6.04 -11.23 10.95
N LYS A 204 -6.52 -10.62 12.03
CA LYS A 204 -7.13 -9.29 12.01
C LYS A 204 -6.90 -8.58 13.33
N ILE A 205 -6.32 -7.39 13.24
CA ILE A 205 -6.15 -6.49 14.37
C ILE A 205 -7.55 -6.08 14.86
N ASN A 206 -7.82 -6.22 16.16
CA ASN A 206 -9.15 -5.95 16.73
C ASN A 206 -9.44 -4.44 16.79
N THR A 207 -8.49 -3.65 17.28
CA THR A 207 -8.70 -2.21 17.53
C THR A 207 -8.51 -1.37 16.26
N ALA A 208 -9.40 -0.40 16.06
CA ALA A 208 -9.34 0.52 14.92
C ALA A 208 -8.14 1.48 14.97
N THR A 209 -7.72 1.88 16.17
CA THR A 209 -6.57 2.76 16.40
C THR A 209 -5.29 2.16 15.83
N TYR A 210 -4.93 0.94 16.22
CA TYR A 210 -3.76 0.24 15.70
C TYR A 210 -3.81 0.05 14.18
N ARG A 211 -4.99 -0.27 13.64
CA ARG A 211 -5.16 -0.35 12.18
C ARG A 211 -4.89 0.98 11.50
N HIS A 212 -5.32 2.09 12.10
CA HIS A 212 -5.13 3.42 11.54
C HIS A 212 -3.67 3.88 11.67
N GLU A 213 -3.06 3.70 12.84
CA GLU A 213 -1.65 4.04 13.08
C GLU A 213 -0.72 3.27 12.14
N LEU A 214 -0.90 1.95 11.98
CA LEU A 214 -0.10 1.16 11.02
C LEU A 214 -0.33 1.60 9.57
N ARG A 215 -1.56 1.99 9.21
CA ARG A 215 -1.84 2.55 7.88
C ARG A 215 -1.11 3.86 7.68
N TRP A 216 -1.15 4.75 8.67
CA TRP A 216 -0.45 6.03 8.64
C TRP A 216 1.07 5.85 8.52
N LEU A 217 1.67 5.01 9.36
CA LEU A 217 3.10 4.72 9.35
C LEU A 217 3.58 4.24 7.97
N LYS A 218 2.83 3.30 7.40
CA LYS A 218 3.07 2.79 6.05
C LYS A 218 2.92 3.87 4.98
N ILE A 219 1.85 4.66 5.00
CA ILE A 219 1.61 5.73 4.01
C ILE A 219 2.72 6.77 4.09
N ASN A 220 3.06 7.21 5.30
CA ASN A 220 4.06 8.24 5.51
C ASN A 220 5.45 7.82 5.00
N HIS A 221 5.90 6.61 5.32
CA HIS A 221 7.15 6.09 4.76
C HIS A 221 7.04 5.88 3.24
N TYR A 222 5.91 5.38 2.74
CA TYR A 222 5.72 5.21 1.30
C TYR A 222 5.82 6.54 0.54
N VAL A 223 5.27 7.63 1.07
CA VAL A 223 5.39 8.98 0.49
C VAL A 223 6.83 9.48 0.55
N ARG A 224 7.56 9.20 1.64
CA ARG A 224 8.98 9.53 1.73
C ARG A 224 9.80 8.76 0.69
N ASP A 225 9.52 7.47 0.53
CA ASP A 225 10.17 6.60 -0.45
C ASP A 225 9.82 7.01 -1.87
N LEU A 226 8.61 7.53 -2.11
CA LEU A 226 8.21 8.07 -3.41
C LEU A 226 9.14 9.19 -3.88
N LEU A 227 9.64 10.02 -2.96
CA LEU A 227 10.53 11.15 -3.27
C LEU A 227 11.99 10.73 -3.45
N THR A 228 12.38 9.54 -3.00
CA THR A 228 13.77 9.08 -3.00
C THR A 228 14.04 7.91 -3.94
N ASN A 229 13.02 7.08 -4.22
CA ASN A 229 13.13 5.88 -5.04
C ASN A 229 12.48 6.09 -6.41
N ARG A 230 13.32 6.16 -7.45
CA ARG A 230 12.89 6.33 -8.84
C ARG A 230 11.86 5.30 -9.30
N LYS A 231 12.02 4.03 -8.93
CA LYS A 231 11.09 2.96 -9.37
C LYS A 231 9.71 3.16 -8.75
N LEU A 232 9.65 3.56 -7.48
CA LEU A 232 8.40 3.83 -6.78
C LEU A 232 7.72 5.10 -7.31
N PHE A 233 8.53 6.11 -7.61
CA PHE A 233 8.11 7.34 -8.27
C PHE A 233 7.43 7.04 -9.60
N ASP A 234 8.13 6.34 -10.50
CA ASP A 234 7.60 5.98 -11.83
C ASP A 234 6.34 5.10 -11.75
N LEU A 235 6.20 4.28 -10.70
CA LEU A 235 5.04 3.44 -10.44
C LEU A 235 3.81 4.24 -9.95
N THR A 236 3.99 5.19 -9.04
CA THR A 236 2.85 5.82 -8.33
C THR A 236 2.45 7.16 -8.95
N LEU A 237 3.40 7.90 -9.51
CA LEU A 237 3.16 9.26 -10.02
C LEU A 237 2.05 9.34 -11.09
N PRO A 238 1.97 8.43 -12.08
CA PRO A 238 0.90 8.49 -13.08
C PRO A 238 -0.50 8.39 -12.45
N LEU A 239 -0.65 7.62 -11.37
CA LEU A 239 -1.92 7.53 -10.64
C LEU A 239 -2.22 8.83 -9.90
N LEU A 240 -1.24 9.40 -9.18
CA LEU A 240 -1.40 10.64 -8.44
C LEU A 240 -1.80 11.80 -9.37
N PHE A 241 -1.16 11.92 -10.53
CA PHE A 241 -1.46 12.97 -11.49
C PHE A 241 -2.88 12.87 -12.05
N ASN A 242 -3.35 11.66 -12.41
CA ASN A 242 -4.73 11.49 -12.86
C ASN A 242 -5.75 11.74 -11.73
N LEU A 243 -5.44 11.38 -10.48
CA LEU A 243 -6.28 11.70 -9.32
C LEU A 243 -6.37 13.20 -9.04
N ILE A 244 -5.24 13.90 -9.06
CA ILE A 244 -5.18 15.35 -8.84
C ILE A 244 -5.95 16.06 -9.95
N LEU A 245 -5.75 15.66 -11.20
CA LEU A 245 -6.46 16.24 -12.33
C LEU A 245 -7.97 16.04 -12.21
N PHE A 246 -8.43 14.87 -11.77
CA PHE A 246 -9.84 14.60 -11.50
C PHE A 246 -10.38 15.52 -10.40
N ALA A 247 -9.65 15.67 -9.30
CA ALA A 247 -10.06 16.53 -8.19
C ALA A 247 -10.18 18.00 -8.64
N VAL A 248 -9.21 18.50 -9.42
CA VAL A 248 -9.26 19.86 -10.01
C VAL A 248 -10.48 20.01 -10.91
N TRP A 249 -10.76 19.05 -11.78
CA TRP A 249 -11.94 19.07 -12.64
C TRP A 249 -13.26 19.11 -11.84
N VAL A 250 -13.38 18.30 -10.78
CA VAL A 250 -14.56 18.31 -9.89
C VAL A 250 -14.73 19.66 -9.19
N ILE A 251 -13.64 20.26 -8.72
CA ILE A 251 -13.67 21.58 -8.07
C ILE A 251 -14.14 22.65 -9.07
N ASN A 252 -13.57 22.68 -10.29
CA ASN A 252 -13.97 23.64 -11.32
C ASN A 252 -15.46 23.51 -11.67
N LEU A 253 -15.95 22.28 -11.85
CA LEU A 253 -17.36 22.01 -12.13
C LEU A 253 -18.30 22.41 -10.99
N SER A 254 -17.80 22.41 -9.75
CA SER A 254 -18.57 22.86 -8.58
C SER A 254 -18.64 24.38 -8.49
N ILE A 255 -17.58 25.08 -8.89
CA ILE A 255 -17.49 26.54 -8.91
C ILE A 255 -18.39 27.12 -10.02
N GLU A 256 -18.44 26.51 -11.20
CA GLU A 256 -19.28 26.97 -12.32
C GLU A 256 -20.80 26.85 -12.08
N LYS A 257 -21.22 26.09 -11.07
CA LYS A 257 -22.64 25.90 -10.71
C LYS A 257 -23.15 26.84 -9.61
N LEU A 258 -22.27 27.64 -9.01
CA LEU A 258 -22.56 28.67 -8.00
C LEU A 258 -22.73 30.04 -8.67
#